data_AF-A0A0D6LJA3-F1
#
_entry.id   AF-A0A0D6LJA3-F1
#
_cell.length_a   1.000
_cell.length_b   1.000
_cell.length_c   1.000
_cell.angle_alpha   90.00
_cell.angle_beta   90.00
_cell.angle_gamma   90.00
#
_symmetry.space_group_name_H-M   'P 1'
#
loop_
_entity.id
_entity.type
_entity.pdbx_description
1 polymer ?
#
loop_
_entity_poly.entity_id
_entity_poly.type
_entity_poly.pdbx_seq_one_letter_code
_entity_poly.pdbx_strand_id
1 'polypeptide(L)'
;MVRIRKAALDTTIRSIAEEMTQTVNDPNKTVDVETMVEYLQLTYITLLKQESAYKDSTFYKAEDGKNLKWTFGSSFFFSMNVFTTTGYGKTTVWLSVKSATPYPNFYTGSIAPESTLGKTCVIIYGFIFVPLTLVVIRHLGNWTLLIVTNIYAKCVIRWR
;
A
#
# COMPACT_ATOMS: atom_id res chain seq x y z
N MET A 1 -9.05 -26.44 13.76
CA MET A 1 -8.02 -25.41 13.52
C MET A 1 -8.15 -24.20 14.45
N VAL A 2 -9.32 -23.56 14.57
CA VAL A 2 -9.55 -22.38 15.44
C VAL A 2 -9.21 -22.64 16.93
N ARG A 3 -9.60 -23.79 17.49
CA ARG A 3 -9.31 -24.14 18.90
C ARG A 3 -7.82 -24.29 19.22
N ILE A 4 -7.01 -24.74 18.26
CA ILE A 4 -5.55 -24.90 18.43
C ILE A 4 -4.87 -23.53 18.46
N ARG A 5 -5.29 -22.62 17.57
CA ARG A 5 -4.80 -21.23 17.54
C ARG A 5 -5.18 -20.48 18.82
N LYS A 6 -6.40 -20.71 19.33
CA LYS A 6 -6.84 -20.17 20.62
C LYS A 6 -5.98 -20.68 21.78
N ALA A 7 -5.69 -21.98 21.84
CA ALA A 7 -4.86 -22.54 22.91
C ALA A 7 -3.44 -21.97 22.91
N ALA A 8 -2.83 -21.78 21.73
CA ALA A 8 -1.54 -21.09 21.62
C ALA A 8 -1.65 -19.63 22.08
N LEU A 9 -2.72 -18.92 21.71
CA LEU A 9 -2.96 -17.53 22.14
C LEU A 9 -3.08 -17.43 23.66
N ASP A 10 -3.84 -18.32 24.28
CA ASP A 10 -4.03 -18.37 25.73
C ASP A 10 -2.69 -18.60 26.47
N THR A 11 -1.77 -19.40 25.91
CA THR A 11 -0.42 -19.59 26.50
C THR A 11 0.44 -18.34 26.43
N THR A 12 0.36 -17.58 25.33
CA THR A 12 1.13 -16.33 25.17
C THR A 12 0.56 -15.21 26.04
N ILE A 13 -0.76 -15.14 26.19
CA ILE A 13 -1.40 -14.21 27.13
C ILE A 13 -0.92 -14.50 28.56
N ARG A 14 -0.85 -15.78 28.95
CA ARG A 14 -0.37 -16.17 30.28
C ARG A 14 1.11 -15.80 30.50
N SER A 15 1.98 -16.05 29.52
CA SER A 15 3.41 -15.68 29.66
C SER A 15 3.60 -14.17 29.76
N ILE A 16 2.86 -13.39 28.97
CA ILE A 16 2.88 -11.92 29.04
C ILE A 16 2.38 -11.44 30.41
N ALA A 17 1.32 -12.06 30.96
CA ALA A 17 0.80 -11.70 32.27
C ALA A 17 1.79 -12.00 33.41
N GLU A 18 2.51 -13.11 33.34
CA GLU A 18 3.56 -13.47 34.30
C GLU A 18 4.73 -12.47 34.25
N GLU A 19 5.15 -12.07 33.04
CA GLU A 19 6.21 -11.07 32.84
C GLU A 19 5.78 -9.66 33.31
N MET A 20 4.53 -9.25 33.03
CA MET A 20 3.97 -8.00 33.56
C MET A 20 3.91 -7.99 35.09
N THR A 21 3.55 -9.13 35.70
CA THR A 21 3.47 -9.21 37.16
C THR A 21 4.85 -9.11 37.79
N GLN A 22 5.87 -9.76 37.21
CA GLN A 22 7.25 -9.67 37.70
C GLN A 22 7.83 -8.25 37.56
N THR A 23 7.65 -7.63 36.39
CA THR A 23 8.16 -6.28 36.12
C THR A 23 7.52 -5.18 36.98
N VAL A 24 6.25 -5.35 37.37
CA VAL A 24 5.53 -4.41 38.24
C VAL A 24 5.84 -4.63 39.72
N ASN A 25 6.11 -5.87 40.14
CA ASN A 25 6.43 -6.19 41.55
C ASN A 25 7.91 -6.04 41.90
N ASP A 26 8.79 -5.74 40.94
CA ASP A 26 10.22 -5.56 41.19
C ASP A 26 10.48 -4.26 41.98
N PRO A 27 10.97 -4.34 43.24
CA PRO A 27 11.16 -3.16 44.10
C PRO A 27 12.27 -2.21 43.62
N ASN A 28 13.04 -2.62 42.61
CA ASN A 28 14.16 -1.85 42.04
C ASN A 28 13.80 -1.07 40.76
N LYS A 29 12.57 -1.21 40.24
CA LYS A 29 12.12 -0.50 39.03
C LYS A 29 10.87 0.32 39.34
N THR A 30 10.99 1.63 39.27
CA THR A 30 9.82 2.52 39.23
C THR A 30 9.22 2.46 37.83
N VAL A 31 8.07 1.82 37.70
CA VAL A 31 7.35 1.74 36.42
C VAL A 31 6.68 3.07 36.16
N ASP A 32 7.28 3.88 35.29
CA ASP A 32 6.67 5.11 34.78
C ASP A 32 5.58 4.78 33.75
N VAL A 33 4.57 5.65 33.66
CA VAL A 33 3.39 5.46 32.80
C VAL A 33 3.80 5.25 31.34
N GLU A 34 4.82 5.96 30.87
CA GLU A 34 5.32 5.86 29.49
C GLU A 34 5.90 4.48 29.18
N THR A 35 6.69 3.92 30.10
CA THR A 35 7.27 2.57 29.94
C THR A 35 6.21 1.47 29.94
N MET A 36 5.11 1.65 30.67
CA MET A 36 3.97 0.72 30.64
C MET A 36 3.18 0.83 29.33
N VAL A 37 3.08 2.03 28.74
CA VAL A 37 2.44 2.23 27.43
C VAL A 37 3.25 1.54 26.32
N GLU A 38 4.57 1.68 26.30
CA GLU A 38 5.43 0.97 25.33
C GLU A 38 5.31 -0.55 25.45
N TYR A 39 5.30 -1.05 26.70
CA TYR A 39 5.13 -2.48 26.96
C TYR A 39 3.77 -3.00 26.46
N LEU A 40 2.70 -2.24 26.67
CA LEU A 40 1.36 -2.57 26.15
C LEU A 40 1.30 -2.57 24.62
N GLN A 41 2.01 -1.65 23.96
CA GLN A 41 2.10 -1.62 22.50
C GLN A 41 2.83 -2.86 21.95
N LEU A 42 3.96 -3.25 22.56
CA LEU A 42 4.75 -4.42 22.15
C LEU A 42 3.99 -5.73 22.36
N THR A 43 3.31 -5.88 23.49
CA THR A 43 2.49 -7.06 23.78
C THR A 43 1.32 -7.16 22.81
N TYR A 44 0.64 -6.06 22.50
CA TYR A 44 -0.42 -6.02 21.50
C TYR A 44 0.07 -6.43 20.09
N ILE A 45 1.23 -5.93 19.67
CA ILE A 45 1.87 -6.34 18.41
C ILE A 45 2.16 -7.84 18.38
N THR A 46 2.65 -8.39 19.50
CA THR A 46 3.01 -9.81 19.61
C THR A 46 1.77 -10.71 19.51
N LEU A 47 0.67 -10.32 20.15
CA LEU A 47 -0.62 -11.02 20.05
C LEU A 47 -1.16 -10.99 18.60
N LEU A 48 -1.09 -9.84 17.93
CA LEU A 48 -1.49 -9.71 16.52
C LEU A 48 -0.68 -10.60 15.57
N LYS A 49 0.63 -10.74 15.81
CA LYS A 49 1.51 -11.64 15.04
C LYS A 49 1.07 -13.09 15.20
N GLN A 50 0.69 -13.47 16.42
CA GLN A 50 0.22 -14.81 16.72
C GLN A 50 -1.15 -15.13 16.12
N GLU A 51 -2.04 -14.14 16.02
CA GLU A 51 -3.33 -14.27 15.32
C GLU A 51 -3.19 -14.28 13.79
N SER A 52 -1.99 -14.03 13.26
CA SER A 52 -1.74 -13.76 11.83
C SER A 52 -2.47 -12.52 11.28
N ALA A 53 -3.07 -11.71 12.16
CA ALA A 53 -3.77 -10.47 11.84
C ALA A 53 -2.82 -9.26 11.75
N TYR A 54 -1.54 -9.44 12.13
CA TYR A 54 -0.54 -8.37 12.15
C TYR A 54 -0.43 -7.62 10.82
N LYS A 55 -0.43 -8.32 9.68
CA LYS A 55 -0.27 -7.71 8.35
C LYS A 55 -1.37 -6.72 7.96
N ASP A 56 -2.54 -6.79 8.61
CA ASP A 56 -3.65 -5.87 8.33
C ASP A 56 -3.84 -4.81 9.44
N SER A 57 -3.08 -4.92 10.53
CA SER A 57 -3.14 -3.99 11.66
C SER A 57 -2.57 -2.62 11.32
N THR A 58 -3.05 -1.59 12.03
CA THR A 58 -2.54 -0.22 11.92
C THR A 58 -1.06 -0.12 12.27
N PHE A 59 -0.57 -0.94 13.21
CA PHE A 59 0.84 -0.98 13.60
C PHE A 59 1.74 -1.44 12.46
N TYR A 60 1.36 -2.49 11.73
CA TYR A 60 2.10 -2.93 10.54
C TYR A 60 2.08 -1.90 9.40
N LYS A 61 0.97 -1.16 9.27
CA LYS A 61 0.83 -0.08 8.29
C LYS A 61 1.63 1.18 8.69
N ALA A 62 1.89 1.38 9.98
CA ALA A 62 2.61 2.52 10.53
C ALA A 62 4.14 2.28 10.66
N GLU A 63 4.58 1.03 10.85
CA GLU A 63 6.01 0.67 10.98
C GLU A 63 6.82 1.07 9.74
N ASP A 64 6.25 0.91 8.55
CA ASP A 64 6.94 1.20 7.30
C ASP A 64 5.97 1.79 6.28
N GLY A 65 6.21 3.02 5.82
CA GLY A 65 5.45 3.65 4.74
C GLY A 65 5.52 2.89 3.40
N LYS A 66 6.32 1.82 3.32
CA LYS A 66 6.37 0.85 2.22
C LYS A 66 5.23 -0.17 2.27
N ASN A 67 4.70 -0.48 3.46
CA ASN A 67 3.64 -1.49 3.66
C ASN A 67 2.29 -1.05 3.10
N LEU A 68 2.07 0.25 2.92
CA LEU A 68 0.86 0.81 2.30
C LEU A 68 0.90 0.84 0.76
N LYS A 69 2.08 0.71 0.14
CA LYS A 69 2.26 0.95 -1.30
C LYS A 69 1.77 -0.19 -2.20
N TRP A 70 1.64 -1.41 -1.66
CA TRP A 70 1.44 -2.64 -2.45
C TRP A 70 0.27 -3.50 -1.94
N THR A 71 -0.87 -2.87 -1.63
CA THR A 71 -2.15 -3.58 -1.51
C THR A 71 -2.69 -3.97 -2.89
N PHE A 72 -3.58 -4.96 -2.96
CA PHE A 72 -4.17 -5.41 -4.24
C PHE A 72 -4.76 -4.25 -5.05
N GLY A 73 -5.54 -3.36 -4.41
CA GLY A 73 -6.12 -2.19 -5.06
C GLY A 73 -5.06 -1.21 -5.59
N SER A 74 -4.03 -0.93 -4.78
CA SER A 74 -2.94 -0.05 -5.21
C SER A 74 -2.07 -0.65 -6.32
N SER A 75 -1.85 -1.97 -6.34
CA SER A 75 -1.12 -2.70 -7.38
C SER A 75 -1.88 -2.72 -8.70
N PHE A 76 -3.22 -2.85 -8.64
CA PHE A 76 -4.09 -2.76 -9.82
C PHE A 76 -4.13 -1.35 -10.40
N PHE A 77 -4.22 -0.33 -9.54
CA PHE A 77 -4.12 1.05 -9.98
C PHE A 77 -2.73 1.36 -10.57
N PHE A 78 -1.67 0.83 -9.98
CA PHE A 78 -0.31 0.93 -10.51
C PHE A 78 -0.20 0.29 -11.91
N SER A 79 -0.75 -0.91 -12.13
CA SER A 79 -0.68 -1.56 -13.44
C SER A 79 -1.41 -0.76 -14.53
N MET A 80 -2.56 -0.16 -14.20
CA MET A 80 -3.26 0.78 -15.08
C MET A 80 -2.37 1.92 -15.55
N ASN A 81 -1.64 2.54 -14.63
CA ASN A 81 -0.75 3.64 -14.97
C ASN A 81 0.44 3.22 -15.83
N VAL A 82 0.88 1.97 -15.73
CA VAL A 82 1.95 1.43 -16.57
C VAL A 82 1.47 1.27 -18.02
N PHE A 83 0.34 0.60 -18.25
CA PHE A 83 -0.10 0.32 -19.63
C PHE A 83 -0.78 1.50 -20.32
N THR A 84 -1.31 2.46 -19.56
CA THR A 84 -1.80 3.75 -20.10
C THR A 84 -0.68 4.77 -20.28
N THR A 85 0.56 4.43 -19.89
CA THR A 85 1.74 5.29 -19.98
C THR A 85 1.60 6.63 -19.24
N THR A 86 0.70 6.74 -18.26
CA THR A 86 0.52 7.96 -17.45
C THR A 86 1.69 8.20 -16.50
N GLY A 87 2.28 7.12 -15.96
CA GLY A 87 3.57 7.19 -15.29
C GLY A 87 3.65 8.14 -14.09
N TYR A 88 2.76 8.03 -13.11
CA TYR A 88 2.87 8.73 -11.80
C TYR A 88 4.09 8.29 -10.93
N GLY A 89 5.07 7.64 -11.56
CA GLY A 89 6.31 7.15 -10.94
C GLY A 89 7.24 8.31 -10.57
N LYS A 90 7.93 8.16 -9.44
CA LYS A 90 8.73 9.16 -8.73
C LYS A 90 9.43 10.12 -9.69
N THR A 91 8.88 11.31 -9.85
CA THR A 91 9.66 12.44 -10.32
C THR A 91 10.49 12.90 -9.13
N THR A 92 11.65 12.28 -8.91
CA THR A 92 12.73 13.04 -8.28
C THR A 92 13.10 14.10 -9.29
N VAL A 93 12.43 15.25 -9.20
CA VAL A 93 12.88 16.46 -9.89
C VAL A 93 14.32 16.67 -9.41
N TRP A 94 15.28 16.55 -10.32
CA TRP A 94 16.66 17.00 -10.09
C TRP A 94 16.69 18.53 -10.06
N LEU A 95 15.86 19.16 -9.23
CA LEU A 95 16.12 20.53 -8.82
C LEU A 95 17.19 20.40 -7.74
N SER A 96 18.38 20.87 -8.07
CA SER A 96 19.44 21.19 -7.13
C SER A 96 18.96 22.32 -6.20
N VAL A 97 17.97 22.04 -5.37
CA VAL A 97 17.51 22.93 -4.30
C VAL A 97 17.69 22.14 -3.01
N LYS A 98 18.87 22.32 -2.41
CA LYS A 98 19.08 22.10 -0.97
C LYS A 98 18.22 23.11 -0.23
N SER A 99 16.91 22.91 -0.14
CA SER A 99 16.09 23.63 0.83
C SER A 99 16.21 22.91 2.17
N ALA A 100 16.94 23.54 3.08
CA ALA A 100 17.06 23.15 4.48
C ALA A 100 15.69 23.28 5.16
N THR A 101 14.94 22.19 5.18
CA THR A 101 13.77 22.01 6.07
C THR A 101 13.95 20.72 6.86
N PRO A 102 13.56 20.65 8.14
CA PRO A 102 13.85 19.50 9.01
C PRO A 102 13.03 18.24 8.70
N TYR A 103 12.23 18.25 7.64
CA TYR A 103 11.44 17.11 7.20
C TYR A 103 12.11 16.53 5.95
N PRO A 104 12.92 15.47 6.09
CA PRO A 104 13.48 14.82 4.93
C PRO A 104 12.32 14.10 4.23
N ASN A 105 12.10 14.51 2.98
CA ASN A 105 11.29 13.82 1.99
C ASN A 105 9.77 14.06 2.13
N PHE A 106 9.26 14.98 1.32
CA PHE A 106 7.85 14.94 0.91
C PHE A 106 7.67 13.66 0.09
N TYR A 107 7.27 12.57 0.74
CA TYR A 107 6.91 11.32 0.07
C TYR A 107 5.55 11.54 -0.61
N THR A 108 5.52 12.27 -1.72
CA THR A 108 4.40 12.17 -2.66
C THR A 108 4.22 10.70 -2.99
N GLY A 109 3.00 10.20 -2.80
CA GLY A 109 2.58 8.79 -2.85
C GLY A 109 2.84 8.10 -4.19
N SER A 110 4.12 7.99 -4.54
CA SER A 110 4.56 7.43 -5.79
C SER A 110 4.92 5.96 -5.57
N ILE A 111 4.09 5.12 -6.19
CA ILE A 111 4.22 3.67 -6.21
C ILE A 111 5.11 3.33 -7.40
N ALA A 112 6.32 2.85 -7.11
CA ALA A 112 7.28 2.40 -8.10
C ALA A 112 7.96 1.12 -7.59
N PRO A 113 8.25 0.14 -8.47
CA PRO A 113 8.91 -1.10 -8.07
C PRO A 113 10.31 -0.81 -7.52
N GLU A 114 10.51 -1.04 -6.22
CA GLU A 114 11.81 -0.86 -5.57
C GLU A 114 12.72 -2.10 -5.77
N SER A 115 12.13 -3.29 -5.86
CA SER A 115 12.83 -4.56 -6.11
C SER A 115 13.29 -4.71 -7.56
N THR A 116 14.50 -5.26 -7.76
CA THR A 116 15.06 -5.61 -9.07
C THR A 116 14.14 -6.53 -9.86
N LEU A 117 13.51 -7.52 -9.20
CA LEU A 117 12.55 -8.42 -9.84
C LEU A 117 11.29 -7.67 -10.27
N GLY A 118 10.79 -6.77 -9.42
CA GLY A 118 9.62 -5.95 -9.75
C GLY A 118 9.87 -5.07 -10.97
N LYS A 119 11.06 -4.50 -11.11
CA LYS A 119 11.46 -3.70 -12.28
C LYS A 119 11.44 -4.54 -13.55
N THR A 120 12.04 -5.73 -13.54
CA THR A 120 12.04 -6.65 -14.69
C THR A 120 10.62 -7.07 -15.09
N CYS A 121 9.75 -7.40 -14.12
CA CYS A 121 8.35 -7.75 -14.40
C CYS A 121 7.57 -6.57 -15.03
N VAL A 122 7.77 -5.35 -14.53
CA VAL A 122 7.11 -4.16 -15.07
C VAL A 122 7.59 -3.82 -16.49
N ILE A 123 8.88 -4.04 -16.78
CA ILE A 123 9.43 -3.89 -18.14
C ILE A 123 8.73 -4.85 -19.10
N ILE A 124 8.66 -6.13 -18.77
CA ILE A 124 7.98 -7.15 -19.60
C ILE A 124 6.50 -6.82 -19.76
N TYR A 125 5.84 -6.43 -18.67
CA TYR A 125 4.43 -6.02 -18.67
C TYR A 125 4.19 -4.84 -19.63
N GLY A 126 5.04 -3.79 -19.57
CA GLY A 126 4.96 -2.64 -20.46
C GLY A 126 5.11 -3.02 -21.94
N PHE A 127 6.11 -3.85 -22.27
CA PHE A 127 6.34 -4.28 -23.66
C PHE A 127 5.16 -5.03 -24.28
N ILE A 128 4.39 -5.79 -23.49
CA ILE A 128 3.25 -6.56 -23.97
C ILE A 128 1.97 -5.72 -23.97
N PHE A 129 1.67 -5.03 -22.87
CA PHE A 129 0.37 -4.39 -22.68
C PHE A 129 0.25 -3.03 -23.38
N VAL A 130 1.34 -2.27 -23.56
CA VAL A 130 1.30 -1.00 -24.30
C VAL A 130 0.89 -1.17 -25.77
N PRO A 131 1.49 -2.08 -26.57
CA PRO A 131 1.01 -2.28 -27.94
C PRO A 131 -0.42 -2.85 -27.98
N LEU A 132 -0.77 -3.72 -27.02
CA LEU A 132 -2.12 -4.28 -26.91
C LEU A 132 -3.15 -3.18 -26.64
N THR A 133 -2.88 -2.25 -25.72
CA THR A 133 -3.79 -1.15 -25.40
C THR A 133 -3.91 -0.18 -26.57
N LEU A 134 -2.85 0.07 -27.34
CA LEU A 134 -2.93 0.88 -28.56
C LEU A 134 -3.87 0.27 -29.62
N VAL A 135 -3.86 -1.05 -29.80
CA VAL A 135 -4.80 -1.74 -30.70
C VAL A 135 -6.23 -1.61 -30.19
N VAL A 136 -6.44 -1.85 -28.89
CA VAL A 136 -7.77 -1.73 -28.26
C VAL A 136 -8.31 -0.31 -28.38
N ILE A 137 -7.50 0.70 -28.07
CA ILE A 137 -7.88 2.12 -28.18
C ILE A 137 -8.19 2.49 -29.63
N ARG A 138 -7.47 1.95 -30.61
CA ARG A 138 -7.78 2.18 -32.04
C ARG A 138 -9.17 1.66 -32.41
N HIS A 139 -9.49 0.44 -32.00
CA HIS A 139 -10.83 -0.13 -32.25
C HIS A 139 -11.93 0.64 -31.51
N LEU A 140 -11.68 0.98 -30.24
CA LEU A 140 -12.61 1.75 -29.43
C LEU A 140 -12.85 3.15 -30.01
N GLY A 141 -11.79 3.82 -30.46
CA GLY A 141 -11.86 5.15 -31.05
C GLY A 141 -12.66 5.17 -32.36
N ASN A 142 -12.47 4.17 -33.23
CA ASN A 142 -13.26 4.07 -34.46
C ASN A 142 -14.74 3.82 -34.18
N TRP A 143 -15.05 2.96 -33.21
CA TRP A 143 -16.42 2.72 -32.77
C TRP A 143 -17.06 3.97 -32.13
N THR A 144 -16.35 4.67 -31.25
CA THR A 144 -16.81 5.92 -30.64
C THR A 144 -17.05 7.01 -31.69
N LEU A 145 -16.15 7.14 -32.69
CA LEU A 145 -16.32 8.10 -33.78
C LEU A 145 -17.62 7.86 -34.55
N LEU A 146 -17.93 6.60 -34.89
CA LEU A 146 -19.18 6.24 -35.58
C LEU A 146 -20.43 6.56 -34.75
N ILE A 147 -20.37 6.36 -33.43
CA ILE A 147 -21.49 6.71 -32.55
C ILE A 147 -21.68 8.23 -32.52
N VAL A 148 -20.60 8.98 -32.31
CA VAL A 148 -20.64 10.45 -32.22
C VAL A 148 -21.12 11.07 -33.53
N THR A 149 -20.65 10.59 -34.70
CA THR A 149 -21.08 11.12 -36.00
C THR A 149 -22.53 10.79 -36.32
N ASN A 150 -23.01 9.58 -35.99
CA ASN A 150 -24.42 9.23 -36.13
C ASN A 150 -25.33 10.08 -35.25
N ILE A 151 -24.91 10.35 -34.00
CA ILE A 151 -25.65 11.24 -33.09
C ILE A 151 -25.64 12.66 -33.66
N TYR A 152 -24.48 13.18 -34.05
CA TYR A 152 -24.34 14.50 -34.65
C TYR A 152 -25.24 14.68 -35.88
N ALA A 153 -25.22 13.73 -36.81
CA ALA A 153 -26.07 13.78 -38.00
C ALA A 153 -27.56 13.82 -37.66
N LYS A 154 -28.01 13.00 -36.68
CA LYS A 154 -29.39 13.02 -36.20
C LYS A 154 -29.75 14.35 -35.53
N CYS A 155 -28.85 14.92 -34.74
CA CYS A 155 -29.04 16.22 -34.10
C CYS A 155 -29.13 17.33 -35.15
N VAL A 156 -28.23 17.38 -36.13
CA VAL A 156 -28.26 18.42 -37.19
C VAL A 156 -29.54 18.35 -38.00
N ILE A 157 -30.00 17.15 -38.38
CA ILE A 157 -31.27 16.98 -39.11
C ILE A 157 -32.47 17.37 -38.25
N ARG A 158 -32.43 17.16 -36.94
CA ARG A 158 -33.50 17.53 -36.03
C ARG A 158 -33.58 19.03 -35.77
N TRP A 159 -32.45 19.73 -35.83
CA TRP A 159 -32.32 21.16 -35.55
C TRP A 159 -32.29 22.03 -36.83
N ARG A 160 -32.41 21.41 -38.00
CA ARG A 160 -32.67 22.06 -39.29
C ARG A 160 -34.14 21.91 -39.66
#